data_AF-A0A1H3N0S8-F1
#
_entry.id   AF-A0A1H3N0S8-F1
#
_cell.length_a   1.000
_cell.length_b   1.000
_cell.length_c   1.000
_cell.angle_alpha   90.00
_cell.angle_beta   90.00
_cell.angle_gamma   90.00
#
_symmetry.space_group_name_H-M   'P 1'
#
loop_
_entity.id
_entity.type
_entity.pdbx_description
1 polymer ?
#
loop_
_entity_poly.entity_id
_entity_poly.type
_entity_poly.pdbx_seq_one_letter_code
_entity_poly.pdbx_strand_id
1 'polypeptide(L)'
;MGHYLNTENFPCATVEEKQALAGAVETIIANDFKGEMLPMLAGYRKILEDNRRREEWNGIHEKLMTLFKCGKSTLLDGPMIGVPISIRDSDYFKETAKKYDHSRSMRSHIEWMATLWNAAYASTGLWMGKTFEPVSREVFAAKCDNNPVMMERYDPTVTRIGRNFFREPHQPNFLQSFGLPVLTQFWELKDRPLDPSAWGFDSPLLAINLDKEKAIPYVKTGGVFLALPGNSVVEEMNGKAVYQLNYRWPELHPAFPMTRLVNELVQIDEGVYLGQLVMATHHYSLGTLRLPLSGESPREWELGEAYAGNTQIDYGYQNNGFFLMIDTSRARQVFADEAFPNLRPRPGEIGWKELGYDKSSSIKLVVSTSEGAD
;
A
#
# COMPACT_ATOMS: atom_id res chain seq x y z
N MET A 1 -15.01 21.82 0.90
CA MET A 1 -14.25 20.62 0.48
C MET A 1 -12.79 20.92 0.73
N GLY A 2 -12.08 20.06 1.47
CA GLY A 2 -10.64 20.24 1.73
C GLY A 2 -9.85 20.34 0.43
N HIS A 3 -8.72 21.06 0.44
CA HIS A 3 -7.92 21.41 -0.75
C HIS A 3 -7.52 20.22 -1.66
N TYR A 4 -7.70 18.98 -1.22
CA TYR A 4 -7.20 17.76 -1.85
C TYR A 4 -8.27 16.90 -2.55
N LEU A 5 -9.56 17.07 -2.21
CA LEU A 5 -10.68 16.42 -2.90
C LEU A 5 -11.28 17.42 -3.88
N ASN A 6 -11.19 17.12 -5.18
CA ASN A 6 -11.68 17.99 -6.24
C ASN A 6 -12.43 17.18 -7.29
N THR A 7 -13.65 17.61 -7.62
CA THR A 7 -14.49 16.96 -8.63
C THR A 7 -13.90 17.05 -10.04
N GLU A 8 -12.99 18.00 -10.29
CA GLU A 8 -12.21 18.07 -11.54
C GLU A 8 -11.23 16.90 -11.71
N ASN A 9 -10.92 16.16 -10.64
CA ASN A 9 -10.06 14.97 -10.73
C ASN A 9 -10.83 13.71 -11.14
N PHE A 10 -12.16 13.77 -11.24
CA PHE A 10 -12.96 12.59 -11.57
C PHE A 10 -12.71 12.12 -13.00
N PRO A 11 -12.48 10.81 -13.21
CA PRO A 11 -12.28 10.25 -14.54
C PRO A 11 -13.62 9.94 -15.22
N CYS A 12 -14.44 10.95 -15.44
CA CYS A 12 -15.76 10.81 -16.05
C CYS A 12 -15.74 11.10 -17.54
N ALA A 13 -16.49 10.32 -18.31
CA ALA A 13 -16.73 10.61 -19.72
C ALA A 13 -17.89 11.59 -19.91
N THR A 14 -18.82 11.63 -18.93
CA THR A 14 -20.05 12.42 -19.02
C THR A 14 -20.25 13.35 -17.83
N VAL A 15 -21.11 14.35 -18.01
CA VAL A 15 -21.46 15.31 -16.95
C VAL A 15 -22.30 14.63 -15.86
N GLU A 16 -23.17 13.70 -16.25
CA GLU A 16 -24.04 12.94 -15.36
C GLU A 16 -23.22 12.06 -14.41
N GLU A 17 -22.20 11.37 -14.91
CA GLU A 17 -21.27 10.59 -14.09
C GLU A 17 -20.53 11.49 -13.09
N LYS A 18 -20.07 12.67 -13.53
CA LYS A 18 -19.38 13.63 -12.67
C LYS A 18 -20.29 14.14 -11.56
N GLN A 19 -21.54 14.43 -11.86
CA GLN A 19 -22.55 14.85 -10.88
C GLN A 19 -22.87 13.73 -9.88
N ALA A 20 -23.02 12.49 -10.35
CA ALA A 20 -23.27 11.34 -9.48
C ALA A 20 -22.11 11.10 -8.50
N LEU A 21 -20.86 11.16 -8.98
CA LEU A 21 -19.68 11.02 -8.11
C LEU A 21 -19.51 12.21 -7.15
N ALA A 22 -19.86 13.42 -7.58
CA ALA A 22 -19.85 14.58 -6.70
C ALA A 22 -20.85 14.41 -5.53
N GLY A 23 -22.08 14.00 -5.82
CA GLY A 23 -23.08 13.69 -4.79
C GLY A 23 -22.66 12.54 -3.87
N ALA A 24 -21.96 11.53 -4.40
CA ALA A 24 -21.40 10.45 -3.59
C ALA A 24 -20.31 10.95 -2.62
N VAL A 25 -19.41 11.84 -3.07
CA VAL A 25 -18.42 12.47 -2.16
C VAL A 25 -19.11 13.30 -1.09
N GLU A 26 -20.09 14.13 -1.45
CA GLU A 26 -20.86 14.92 -0.48
C GLU A 26 -21.52 14.03 0.58
N THR A 27 -22.10 12.91 0.15
CA THR A 27 -22.71 11.92 1.06
C THR A 27 -21.68 11.31 2.02
N ILE A 28 -20.49 10.95 1.53
CA ILE A 28 -19.39 10.44 2.36
C ILE A 28 -18.98 11.50 3.40
N ILE A 29 -18.78 12.74 2.97
CA ILE A 29 -18.36 13.81 3.87
C ILE A 29 -19.44 14.12 4.92
N ALA A 30 -20.72 14.17 4.53
CA ALA A 30 -21.81 14.46 5.45
C ALA A 30 -22.00 13.37 6.51
N ASN A 31 -21.82 12.10 6.14
CA ASN A 31 -22.14 10.96 7.01
C ASN A 31 -20.94 10.43 7.81
N ASP A 32 -19.76 10.42 7.20
CA ASP A 32 -18.60 9.69 7.74
C ASP A 32 -17.50 10.63 8.28
N PHE A 33 -17.36 11.83 7.71
CA PHE A 33 -16.30 12.76 8.10
C PHE A 33 -16.68 13.59 9.33
N LYS A 34 -16.08 13.26 10.49
CA LYS A 34 -16.31 13.94 11.78
C LYS A 34 -15.24 14.99 12.14
N GLY A 35 -14.64 15.60 11.12
CA GLY A 35 -13.61 16.65 11.28
C GLY A 35 -12.19 16.20 10.95
N GLU A 36 -11.90 14.90 10.95
CA GLU A 36 -10.57 14.36 10.62
C GLU A 36 -10.63 13.12 9.71
N MET A 37 -9.71 13.06 8.75
CA MET A 37 -9.66 12.00 7.74
C MET A 37 -9.17 10.66 8.31
N LEU A 38 -8.15 10.67 9.18
CA LEU A 38 -7.54 9.44 9.71
C LEU A 38 -8.51 8.63 10.58
N PRO A 39 -9.29 9.22 11.51
CA PRO A 39 -10.31 8.47 12.27
C PRO A 39 -11.41 7.89 11.38
N MET A 40 -11.83 8.62 10.32
CA MET A 40 -12.81 8.11 9.35
C MET A 40 -12.28 6.85 8.64
N LEU A 41 -11.05 6.91 8.10
CA LEU A 41 -10.42 5.78 7.42
C LEU A 41 -10.11 4.62 8.37
N ALA A 42 -9.80 4.90 9.63
CA ALA A 42 -9.69 3.88 10.67
C ALA A 42 -11.03 3.18 10.94
N GLY A 43 -12.13 3.93 10.94
CA GLY A 43 -13.48 3.38 10.98
C GLY A 43 -13.74 2.41 9.82
N TYR A 44 -13.37 2.79 8.60
CA TYR A 44 -13.49 1.91 7.43
C TYR A 44 -12.65 0.64 7.56
N ARG A 45 -11.40 0.74 8.00
CA ARG A 45 -10.53 -0.42 8.23
C ARG A 45 -11.14 -1.39 9.26
N LYS A 46 -11.68 -0.88 10.38
CA LYS A 46 -12.34 -1.69 11.42
C LYS A 46 -13.52 -2.51 10.87
N ILE A 47 -14.24 -1.98 9.88
CA ILE A 47 -15.32 -2.70 9.19
C ILE A 47 -14.73 -3.79 8.29
N LEU A 48 -13.72 -3.44 7.50
CA LEU A 48 -13.11 -4.31 6.50
C LEU A 48 -12.27 -5.45 7.09
N GLU A 49 -11.74 -5.30 8.30
CA GLU A 49 -11.00 -6.36 9.00
C GLU A 49 -11.91 -7.32 9.78
N ASP A 50 -13.17 -6.94 10.04
CA ASP A 50 -14.15 -7.78 10.74
C ASP A 50 -14.96 -8.63 9.74
N ASN A 51 -14.60 -9.92 9.65
CA ASN A 51 -15.29 -10.89 8.80
C ASN A 51 -16.79 -11.05 9.13
N ARG A 52 -17.24 -10.63 10.32
CA ARG A 52 -18.67 -10.67 10.71
C ARG A 52 -19.49 -9.53 10.10
N ARG A 53 -18.83 -8.51 9.53
CA ARG A 53 -19.43 -7.30 8.93
C ARG A 53 -19.29 -7.29 7.41
N ARG A 54 -19.19 -8.47 6.81
CA ARG A 54 -18.85 -8.67 5.39
C ARG A 54 -19.87 -8.05 4.44
N GLU A 55 -21.13 -8.01 4.85
CA GLU A 55 -22.22 -7.35 4.15
C GLU A 55 -21.99 -5.84 3.96
N GLU A 56 -21.20 -5.21 4.83
CA GLU A 56 -20.87 -3.78 4.73
C GLU A 56 -19.66 -3.49 3.82
N TRP A 57 -18.87 -4.51 3.48
CA TRP A 57 -17.59 -4.33 2.79
C TRP A 57 -17.74 -3.66 1.42
N ASN A 58 -18.76 -4.02 0.64
CA ASN A 58 -18.96 -3.43 -0.69
C ASN A 58 -19.19 -1.92 -0.59
N GLY A 59 -20.04 -1.47 0.35
CA GLY A 59 -20.29 -0.05 0.57
C GLY A 59 -19.01 0.70 0.96
N ILE A 60 -18.17 0.12 1.82
CA ILE A 60 -16.89 0.76 2.18
C ILE A 60 -15.91 0.80 0.99
N HIS A 61 -15.82 -0.26 0.18
CA HIS A 61 -14.99 -0.25 -1.02
C HIS A 61 -15.46 0.80 -2.05
N GLU A 62 -16.76 0.99 -2.22
CA GLU A 62 -17.33 2.03 -3.08
C GLU A 62 -16.97 3.43 -2.58
N LYS A 63 -17.03 3.66 -1.25
CA LYS A 63 -16.59 4.92 -0.64
C LYS A 63 -15.09 5.17 -0.89
N LEU A 64 -14.23 4.18 -0.66
CA LEU A 64 -12.79 4.29 -0.91
C LEU A 64 -12.50 4.55 -2.40
N MET A 65 -13.18 3.85 -3.30
CA MET A 65 -13.05 4.08 -4.74
C MET A 65 -13.48 5.49 -5.15
N THR A 66 -14.56 5.99 -4.56
CA THR A 66 -15.08 7.34 -4.81
C THR A 66 -14.07 8.41 -4.34
N LEU A 67 -13.50 8.25 -3.15
CA LEU A 67 -12.43 9.11 -2.63
C LEU A 67 -11.18 9.03 -3.50
N PHE A 68 -10.79 7.84 -3.97
CA PHE A 68 -9.66 7.66 -4.87
C PHE A 68 -9.89 8.41 -6.19
N LYS A 69 -11.06 8.24 -6.82
CA LYS A 69 -11.42 8.96 -8.05
C LYS A 69 -11.40 10.49 -7.86
N CYS A 70 -11.76 11.00 -6.68
CA CYS A 70 -11.76 12.43 -6.36
C CYS A 70 -10.38 12.99 -5.98
N GLY A 71 -9.47 12.14 -5.51
CA GLY A 71 -8.13 12.53 -5.05
C GLY A 71 -7.22 13.02 -6.19
N LYS A 72 -6.22 13.81 -5.83
CA LYS A 72 -5.27 14.43 -6.78
C LYS A 72 -4.01 13.58 -6.92
N SER A 73 -3.52 13.37 -8.14
CA SER A 73 -2.16 12.82 -8.34
C SER A 73 -1.12 13.75 -7.75
N THR A 74 -0.24 13.23 -6.90
CA THR A 74 0.81 14.04 -6.24
C THR A 74 2.05 13.17 -6.07
N LEU A 75 3.22 13.79 -6.28
CA LEU A 75 4.52 13.17 -6.03
C LEU A 75 4.65 12.82 -4.54
N LEU A 76 5.14 11.63 -4.24
CA LEU A 76 5.62 11.27 -2.90
C LEU A 76 7.15 11.28 -2.90
N ASP A 77 7.72 11.80 -1.82
CA ASP A 77 9.16 11.88 -1.63
C ASP A 77 9.51 11.56 -0.17
N GLY A 78 10.52 10.71 0.02
CA GLY A 78 10.94 10.21 1.33
C GLY A 78 10.00 9.17 1.96
N PRO A 79 10.17 8.89 3.26
CA PRO A 79 9.48 7.81 3.94
C PRO A 79 8.06 8.17 4.33
N MET A 80 7.19 7.17 4.23
CA MET A 80 5.77 7.27 4.48
C MET A 80 5.29 6.09 5.32
N ILE A 81 4.46 6.38 6.32
CA ILE A 81 3.80 5.36 7.15
C ILE A 81 2.73 4.68 6.31
N GLY A 82 2.78 3.35 6.27
CA GLY A 82 1.82 2.52 5.56
C GLY A 82 0.74 2.01 6.48
N VAL A 83 -0.51 2.05 5.99
CA VAL A 83 -1.64 1.38 6.65
C VAL A 83 -2.36 0.49 5.64
N PRO A 84 -2.34 -0.85 5.79
CA PRO A 84 -3.18 -1.70 4.96
C PRO A 84 -4.66 -1.45 5.33
N ILE A 85 -5.50 -1.18 4.33
CA ILE A 85 -6.94 -0.95 4.55
C ILE A 85 -7.74 -2.19 4.16
N SER A 86 -7.50 -2.75 2.97
CA SER A 86 -8.10 -4.02 2.57
C SER A 86 -7.32 -4.72 1.45
N ILE A 87 -7.54 -6.02 1.35
CA ILE A 87 -7.19 -6.85 0.19
C ILE A 87 -8.48 -7.52 -0.28
N ARG A 88 -8.61 -7.71 -1.59
CA ARG A 88 -9.70 -8.40 -2.27
C ARG A 88 -9.16 -9.46 -3.22
N ASP A 89 -9.98 -10.46 -3.49
CA ASP A 89 -9.67 -11.45 -4.52
C ASP A 89 -9.70 -10.81 -5.91
N SER A 90 -8.77 -11.21 -6.78
CA SER A 90 -8.83 -10.87 -8.21
C SER A 90 -10.02 -11.58 -8.83
N ASP A 91 -10.76 -10.85 -9.66
CA ASP A 91 -11.86 -11.42 -10.43
C ASP A 91 -11.37 -11.86 -11.81
N TYR A 92 -10.71 -13.02 -11.86
CA TYR A 92 -10.24 -13.63 -13.11
C TYR A 92 -11.35 -13.92 -14.13
N PHE A 93 -12.63 -13.88 -13.72
CA PHE A 93 -13.79 -14.17 -14.57
C PHE A 93 -14.70 -12.94 -14.74
N LYS A 94 -14.19 -11.73 -14.49
CA LYS A 94 -14.95 -10.48 -14.55
C LYS A 94 -15.67 -10.28 -15.89
N GLU A 95 -14.99 -10.56 -17.00
CA GLU A 95 -15.59 -10.44 -18.34
C GLU A 95 -16.74 -11.42 -18.57
N THR A 96 -16.68 -12.59 -17.93
CA THR A 96 -17.81 -13.54 -17.94
C THR A 96 -18.93 -13.03 -17.05
N ALA A 97 -18.62 -12.49 -15.86
CA ALA A 97 -19.61 -11.91 -14.96
C ALA A 97 -20.39 -10.73 -15.59
N LYS A 98 -19.68 -9.82 -16.28
CA LYS A 98 -20.29 -8.70 -17.02
C LYS A 98 -21.32 -9.17 -18.05
N LYS A 99 -21.05 -10.28 -18.77
CA LYS A 99 -22.00 -10.86 -19.74
C LYS A 99 -23.32 -11.34 -19.12
N TYR A 100 -23.33 -11.57 -17.80
CA TYR A 100 -24.51 -11.96 -17.03
C TYR A 100 -25.01 -10.83 -16.12
N ASP A 101 -24.68 -9.57 -16.42
CA ASP A 101 -25.09 -8.38 -15.65
C ASP A 101 -24.67 -8.41 -14.17
N HIS A 102 -23.53 -9.04 -13.89
CA HIS A 102 -22.91 -9.04 -12.57
C HIS A 102 -21.66 -8.18 -12.56
N SER A 103 -21.50 -7.35 -11.52
CA SER A 103 -20.31 -6.51 -11.33
C SER A 103 -19.06 -7.31 -10.95
N ARG A 104 -19.24 -8.53 -10.42
CA ARG A 104 -18.18 -9.46 -9.99
C ARG A 104 -18.60 -10.93 -10.18
N SER A 105 -17.63 -11.83 -10.38
CA SER A 105 -17.89 -13.27 -10.45
C SER A 105 -18.14 -13.90 -9.08
N MET A 106 -18.96 -14.95 -9.05
CA MET A 106 -19.27 -15.74 -7.84
C MET A 106 -18.03 -16.25 -7.10
N ARG A 107 -16.92 -16.53 -7.81
CA ARG A 107 -15.66 -16.97 -7.18
C ARG A 107 -14.96 -15.82 -6.48
N SER A 108 -14.93 -14.63 -7.09
CA SER A 108 -14.35 -13.43 -6.47
C SER A 108 -15.18 -12.91 -5.28
N HIS A 109 -16.47 -13.28 -5.22
CA HIS A 109 -17.32 -13.01 -4.06
C HIS A 109 -16.96 -13.82 -2.83
N ILE A 110 -16.17 -14.90 -2.95
CA ILE A 110 -15.73 -15.74 -1.82
C ILE A 110 -14.69 -15.00 -0.96
N GLU A 111 -13.99 -13.99 -1.51
CA GLU A 111 -13.04 -13.10 -0.81
C GLU A 111 -12.13 -13.89 0.16
N TRP A 112 -11.59 -15.02 -0.32
CA TRP A 112 -10.84 -15.95 0.51
C TRP A 112 -9.46 -15.40 0.87
N MET A 113 -8.81 -14.65 -0.04
CA MET A 113 -7.55 -13.97 0.25
C MET A 113 -7.77 -12.87 1.28
N ALA A 114 -8.87 -12.11 1.17
CA ALA A 114 -9.25 -11.11 2.16
C ALA A 114 -9.47 -11.75 3.54
N THR A 115 -10.21 -12.86 3.58
CA THR A 115 -10.48 -13.61 4.81
C THR A 115 -9.18 -14.14 5.44
N LEU A 116 -8.30 -14.73 4.64
CA LEU A 116 -7.00 -15.25 5.09
C LEU A 116 -6.07 -14.12 5.55
N TRP A 117 -6.04 -13.01 4.82
CA TRP A 117 -5.28 -11.82 5.19
C TRP A 117 -5.76 -11.24 6.51
N ASN A 118 -7.08 -11.11 6.72
CA ASN A 118 -7.66 -10.62 7.96
C ASN A 118 -7.31 -11.53 9.14
N ALA A 119 -7.40 -12.85 8.96
CA ALA A 119 -7.06 -13.82 9.99
C ALA A 119 -5.56 -13.83 10.33
N ALA A 120 -4.69 -13.57 9.36
CA ALA A 120 -3.25 -13.72 9.52
C ALA A 120 -2.49 -12.41 9.79
N TYR A 121 -2.84 -11.29 9.13
CA TYR A 121 -1.95 -10.13 9.04
C TYR A 121 -2.60 -8.74 9.10
N ALA A 122 -3.92 -8.59 8.94
CA ALA A 122 -4.54 -7.26 8.84
C ALA A 122 -4.22 -6.32 10.03
N SER A 123 -4.05 -6.86 11.23
CA SER A 123 -3.79 -6.08 12.45
C SER A 123 -2.35 -6.17 12.97
N THR A 124 -1.47 -6.93 12.33
CA THR A 124 -0.14 -7.25 12.87
C THR A 124 0.91 -6.16 12.66
N GLY A 125 0.67 -5.26 11.69
CA GLY A 125 1.64 -4.25 11.29
C GLY A 125 2.87 -4.85 10.60
N LEU A 126 2.76 -6.02 9.97
CA LEU A 126 3.88 -6.65 9.26
C LEU A 126 4.46 -5.72 8.18
N TRP A 127 3.61 -5.01 7.44
CA TRP A 127 3.99 -3.96 6.51
C TRP A 127 3.71 -2.58 7.14
N MET A 128 4.72 -1.71 7.16
CA MET A 128 4.70 -0.43 7.88
C MET A 128 4.86 0.80 6.98
N GLY A 129 4.85 0.62 5.66
CA GLY A 129 4.99 1.70 4.70
C GLY A 129 6.09 1.48 3.68
N LYS A 130 6.55 2.59 3.10
CA LYS A 130 7.56 2.61 2.05
C LYS A 130 8.33 3.93 2.11
N THR A 131 9.50 3.97 1.48
CA THR A 131 10.17 5.24 1.12
C THR A 131 10.28 5.39 -0.39
N PHE A 132 10.40 6.64 -0.81
CA PHE A 132 10.59 7.08 -2.18
C PHE A 132 11.90 7.87 -2.22
N GLU A 133 12.96 7.26 -2.75
CA GLU A 133 14.28 7.88 -2.84
C GLU A 133 14.54 8.36 -4.28
N PRO A 134 15.37 9.41 -4.46
CA PRO A 134 15.87 9.76 -5.78
C PRO A 134 16.54 8.55 -6.45
N VAL A 135 16.48 8.50 -7.78
CA VAL A 135 17.12 7.47 -8.57
C VAL A 135 17.88 8.13 -9.72
N SER A 136 19.10 7.67 -10.01
CA SER A 136 19.85 8.18 -11.14
C SER A 136 19.28 7.65 -12.46
N ARG A 137 19.60 8.32 -13.58
CA ARG A 137 19.13 7.90 -14.90
C ARG A 137 19.66 6.51 -15.26
N GLU A 138 20.90 6.23 -14.90
CA GLU A 138 21.60 4.98 -15.18
C GLU A 138 20.97 3.82 -14.42
N VAL A 139 20.71 3.99 -13.13
CA VAL A 139 20.02 2.98 -12.31
C VAL A 139 18.59 2.78 -12.83
N PHE A 140 17.86 3.86 -13.09
CA PHE A 140 16.50 3.77 -13.62
C PHE A 140 16.46 2.99 -14.94
N ALA A 141 17.37 3.30 -15.86
CA ALA A 141 17.52 2.61 -17.13
C ALA A 141 17.79 1.12 -16.95
N ALA A 142 18.73 0.76 -16.06
CA ALA A 142 18.98 -0.64 -15.74
C ALA A 142 17.74 -1.34 -15.18
N LYS A 143 17.04 -0.70 -14.23
CA LYS A 143 15.86 -1.29 -13.57
C LYS A 143 14.63 -1.44 -14.47
N CYS A 144 14.53 -0.68 -15.54
CA CYS A 144 13.47 -0.84 -16.54
C CYS A 144 13.96 -1.45 -17.85
N ASP A 145 15.11 -2.16 -17.85
CA ASP A 145 15.72 -2.79 -19.03
C ASP A 145 15.82 -1.87 -20.25
N ASN A 146 16.26 -0.62 -20.02
CA ASN A 146 16.36 0.44 -21.02
C ASN A 146 15.08 0.68 -21.84
N ASN A 147 13.90 0.36 -21.28
CA ASN A 147 12.65 0.50 -22.00
C ASN A 147 12.46 1.94 -22.54
N PRO A 148 12.29 2.11 -23.87
CA PRO A 148 12.36 3.43 -24.49
C PRO A 148 11.25 4.38 -23.99
N VAL A 149 10.05 3.86 -23.76
CA VAL A 149 8.91 4.64 -23.26
C VAL A 149 9.17 5.13 -21.83
N MET A 150 9.76 4.29 -20.98
CA MET A 150 10.12 4.69 -19.62
C MET A 150 11.27 5.70 -19.62
N MET A 151 12.26 5.51 -20.49
CA MET A 151 13.41 6.41 -20.60
C MET A 151 13.04 7.81 -21.11
N GLU A 152 11.99 7.91 -21.94
CA GLU A 152 11.41 9.19 -22.33
C GLU A 152 10.70 9.90 -21.17
N ARG A 153 10.09 9.12 -20.26
CA ARG A 153 9.37 9.62 -19.08
C ARG A 153 10.26 9.91 -17.87
N TYR A 154 11.54 9.55 -17.91
CA TYR A 154 12.46 9.77 -16.79
C TYR A 154 12.65 11.26 -16.53
N ASP A 155 12.39 11.68 -15.29
CA ASP A 155 12.64 13.03 -14.80
C ASP A 155 13.18 12.93 -13.36
N PRO A 156 14.42 13.40 -13.09
CA PRO A 156 15.03 13.28 -11.77
C PRO A 156 14.23 13.98 -10.66
N THR A 157 13.37 14.94 -11.00
CA THR A 157 12.58 15.69 -10.02
C THR A 157 11.38 14.91 -9.50
N VAL A 158 10.81 13.99 -10.30
CA VAL A 158 9.58 13.24 -9.97
C VAL A 158 9.72 11.71 -10.00
N THR A 159 10.76 11.19 -10.64
CA THR A 159 11.05 9.77 -10.68
C THR A 159 11.76 9.34 -9.41
N ARG A 160 11.29 8.25 -8.81
CA ARG A 160 11.81 7.68 -7.56
C ARG A 160 12.00 6.18 -7.71
N ILE A 161 12.91 5.62 -6.93
CA ILE A 161 12.95 4.20 -6.62
C ILE A 161 12.60 4.04 -5.15
N GLY A 162 11.80 3.03 -4.83
CA GLY A 162 11.30 2.87 -3.48
C GLY A 162 11.41 1.46 -2.96
N ARG A 163 11.28 1.35 -1.64
CA ARG A 163 11.40 0.11 -0.87
C ARG A 163 10.33 0.08 0.20
N ASN A 164 9.82 -1.11 0.49
CA ASN A 164 8.85 -1.36 1.54
C ASN A 164 9.53 -1.46 2.91
N PHE A 165 8.73 -1.20 3.96
CA PHE A 165 9.12 -1.34 5.36
C PHE A 165 8.36 -2.49 6.00
N PHE A 166 9.10 -3.36 6.70
CA PHE A 166 8.55 -4.52 7.38
C PHE A 166 8.96 -4.56 8.85
N ARG A 167 8.03 -4.98 9.69
CA ARG A 167 8.15 -5.06 11.15
C ARG A 167 7.84 -6.47 11.62
N GLU A 168 8.47 -6.90 12.68
CA GLU A 168 8.08 -8.12 13.37
C GLU A 168 6.69 -7.96 14.00
N PRO A 169 5.72 -8.85 13.71
CA PRO A 169 4.41 -8.82 14.34
C PRO A 169 4.50 -8.76 15.87
N HIS A 170 3.53 -8.12 16.53
CA HIS A 170 3.46 -8.14 17.98
C HIS A 170 2.85 -9.43 18.49
N GLN A 171 3.61 -10.17 19.32
CA GLN A 171 3.19 -11.44 19.89
C GLN A 171 2.61 -12.39 18.81
N PRO A 172 3.41 -12.72 17.77
CA PRO A 172 2.91 -13.53 16.67
C PRO A 172 2.43 -14.88 17.18
N ASN A 173 1.29 -15.34 16.66
CA ASN A 173 0.96 -16.76 16.73
C ASN A 173 1.97 -17.58 15.88
N PHE A 174 1.91 -18.90 16.01
CA PHE A 174 2.83 -19.81 15.32
C PHE A 174 2.90 -19.58 13.80
N LEU A 175 1.79 -19.25 13.12
CA LEU A 175 1.83 -18.96 11.68
C LEU A 175 2.47 -17.60 11.40
N GLN A 176 2.13 -16.59 12.19
CA GLN A 176 2.66 -15.24 12.06
C GLN A 176 4.17 -15.15 12.35
N SER A 177 4.70 -16.04 13.20
CA SER A 177 6.14 -16.03 13.54
C SER A 177 7.03 -16.41 12.36
N PHE A 178 6.49 -17.13 11.37
CA PHE A 178 7.20 -17.43 10.12
C PHE A 178 7.06 -16.33 9.06
N GLY A 179 6.14 -15.38 9.23
CA GLY A 179 5.84 -14.36 8.22
C GLY A 179 7.08 -13.57 7.78
N LEU A 180 7.75 -12.88 8.71
CA LEU A 180 8.92 -12.06 8.37
C LEU A 180 10.14 -12.90 7.95
N PRO A 181 10.49 -14.03 8.60
CA PRO A 181 11.58 -14.89 8.13
C PRO A 181 11.38 -15.40 6.70
N VAL A 182 10.18 -15.89 6.37
CA VAL A 182 9.84 -16.36 5.02
C VAL A 182 9.92 -15.20 4.03
N LEU A 183 9.30 -14.06 4.33
CA LEU A 183 9.40 -12.88 3.47
C LEU A 183 10.84 -12.41 3.28
N THR A 184 11.67 -12.46 4.33
CA THR A 184 13.09 -12.07 4.25
C THR A 184 13.83 -12.92 3.24
N GLN A 185 13.61 -14.23 3.23
CA GLN A 185 14.25 -15.13 2.27
C GLN A 185 13.68 -14.96 0.85
N PHE A 186 12.35 -14.93 0.71
CA PHE A 186 11.71 -14.88 -0.61
C PHE A 186 11.85 -13.53 -1.30
N TRP A 187 11.87 -12.42 -0.55
CA TRP A 187 11.90 -11.06 -1.08
C TRP A 187 13.24 -10.36 -0.84
N GLU A 188 14.26 -11.13 -0.43
CA GLU A 188 15.63 -10.67 -0.16
C GLU A 188 15.67 -9.40 0.72
N LEU A 189 14.88 -9.40 1.80
CA LEU A 189 14.76 -8.23 2.66
C LEU A 189 16.09 -7.95 3.38
N LYS A 190 16.47 -6.68 3.38
CA LYS A 190 17.67 -6.16 4.04
C LYS A 190 17.32 -5.59 5.40
N ASP A 191 18.32 -5.48 6.27
CA ASP A 191 18.17 -4.71 7.49
C ASP A 191 17.89 -3.24 7.19
N ARG A 192 17.20 -2.59 8.12
CA ARG A 192 17.02 -1.15 8.13
C ARG A 192 18.39 -0.45 8.02
N PRO A 193 18.62 0.40 7.01
CA PRO A 193 19.81 1.22 6.95
C PRO A 193 19.77 2.26 8.06
N LEU A 194 20.91 2.49 8.69
CA LEU A 194 21.06 3.47 9.77
C LEU A 194 21.89 4.68 9.35
N ASP A 195 22.57 4.61 8.21
CA ASP A 195 23.46 5.64 7.71
C ASP A 195 23.39 5.77 6.17
N PRO A 196 23.67 6.95 5.61
CA PRO A 196 23.66 7.19 4.17
C PRO A 196 24.64 6.33 3.35
N SER A 197 25.66 5.75 3.99
CA SER A 197 26.67 4.92 3.32
C SER A 197 26.35 3.42 3.36
N ALA A 198 25.18 3.04 3.89
CA ALA A 198 24.75 1.65 3.93
C ALA A 198 24.76 1.04 2.52
N TRP A 199 25.42 -0.10 2.39
CA TRP A 199 25.64 -0.78 1.12
C TRP A 199 24.41 -1.59 0.71
N GLY A 200 24.32 -1.90 -0.59
CA GLY A 200 23.27 -2.77 -1.13
C GLY A 200 21.95 -2.05 -1.44
N PHE A 201 21.96 -0.73 -1.62
CA PHE A 201 20.79 0.01 -2.09
C PHE A 201 21.06 0.61 -3.46
N ASP A 202 20.08 0.52 -4.35
CA ASP A 202 20.15 1.07 -5.71
C ASP A 202 19.88 2.59 -5.75
N SER A 203 19.61 3.21 -4.60
CA SER A 203 19.41 4.65 -4.45
C SER A 203 20.39 5.29 -3.47
N PRO A 204 20.69 6.59 -3.64
CA PRO A 204 21.26 7.38 -2.56
C PRO A 204 20.28 7.41 -1.38
N LEU A 205 20.75 6.96 -0.21
CA LEU A 205 19.99 7.07 1.04
C LEU A 205 20.19 8.48 1.62
N LEU A 206 19.18 9.33 1.50
CA LEU A 206 19.29 10.70 2.00
C LEU A 206 19.22 10.73 3.52
N ALA A 207 20.16 11.45 4.17
CA ALA A 207 20.19 11.60 5.63
C ALA A 207 18.86 12.14 6.19
N ILE A 208 18.21 13.07 5.47
CA ILE A 208 16.90 13.62 5.84
C ILE A 208 15.79 12.56 5.81
N ASN A 209 15.85 11.61 4.87
CA ASN A 209 14.87 10.53 4.78
C ASN A 209 15.11 9.51 5.88
N LEU A 210 16.37 9.12 6.14
CA LEU A 210 16.72 8.23 7.24
C LEU A 210 16.32 8.78 8.61
N ASP A 211 16.38 10.11 8.79
CA ASP A 211 15.91 10.76 10.02
C ASP A 211 14.39 10.63 10.17
N LYS A 212 13.62 10.97 9.12
CA LYS A 212 12.16 10.81 9.10
C LYS A 212 11.71 9.36 9.30
N GLU A 213 12.47 8.39 8.79
CA GLU A 213 12.20 6.97 8.96
C GLU A 213 12.16 6.54 10.44
N LYS A 214 12.79 7.28 11.37
CA LYS A 214 12.78 6.95 12.81
C LYS A 214 11.37 6.89 13.39
N ALA A 215 10.43 7.67 12.83
CA ALA A 215 9.03 7.63 13.21
C ALA A 215 8.32 6.31 12.83
N ILE A 216 8.91 5.49 11.97
CA ILE A 216 8.31 4.26 11.45
C ILE A 216 8.94 3.04 12.16
N PRO A 217 8.16 2.23 12.91
CA PRO A 217 8.69 1.09 13.65
C PRO A 217 8.89 -0.13 12.73
N TYR A 218 9.92 -0.08 11.88
CA TYR A 218 10.29 -1.19 11.00
C TYR A 218 11.74 -1.66 11.25
N VAL A 219 12.02 -2.91 10.88
CA VAL A 219 13.33 -3.56 11.06
C VAL A 219 13.93 -4.09 9.76
N LYS A 220 13.09 -4.44 8.78
CA LYS A 220 13.51 -4.97 7.47
C LYS A 220 12.94 -4.13 6.32
N THR A 221 13.61 -4.13 5.19
CA THR A 221 13.23 -3.35 4.01
C THR A 221 13.58 -4.07 2.72
N GLY A 222 12.78 -3.88 1.67
CA GLY A 222 12.97 -4.57 0.39
C GLY A 222 11.73 -4.44 -0.50
N GLY A 223 11.52 -5.38 -1.43
CA GLY A 223 10.40 -5.30 -2.37
C GLY A 223 10.45 -3.99 -3.16
N VAL A 224 11.45 -3.88 -4.03
CA VAL A 224 11.81 -2.63 -4.72
C VAL A 224 10.79 -2.31 -5.82
N PHE A 225 10.54 -1.01 -6.05
CA PHE A 225 9.65 -0.52 -7.11
C PHE A 225 10.20 0.74 -7.77
N LEU A 226 9.84 0.97 -9.03
CA LEU A 226 10.01 2.26 -9.69
C LEU A 226 8.74 3.08 -9.55
N ALA A 227 8.87 4.36 -9.22
CA ALA A 227 7.75 5.28 -9.04
C ALA A 227 7.88 6.54 -9.88
N LEU A 228 6.77 6.94 -10.51
CA LEU A 228 6.69 8.13 -11.37
C LEU A 228 5.22 8.53 -11.61
N PRO A 229 4.95 9.80 -11.96
CA PRO A 229 3.62 10.23 -12.38
C PRO A 229 3.19 9.51 -13.66
N GLY A 230 1.91 9.16 -13.75
CA GLY A 230 1.33 8.52 -14.91
C GLY A 230 -0.20 8.51 -14.88
N ASN A 231 -0.79 7.75 -15.78
CA ASN A 231 -2.24 7.50 -15.80
C ASN A 231 -2.52 6.10 -15.29
N SER A 232 -3.66 5.92 -14.63
CA SER A 232 -4.08 4.64 -14.08
C SER A 232 -4.08 3.56 -15.16
N VAL A 233 -3.55 2.37 -14.83
CA VAL A 233 -3.59 1.18 -15.68
C VAL A 233 -4.92 0.44 -15.58
N VAL A 234 -5.76 0.77 -14.59
CA VAL A 234 -7.13 0.25 -14.46
C VAL A 234 -8.04 0.97 -15.45
N GLU A 235 -8.71 0.21 -16.31
CA GLU A 235 -9.58 0.72 -17.37
C GLU A 235 -10.70 1.62 -16.83
N GLU A 236 -11.35 1.22 -15.73
CA GLU A 236 -12.45 1.98 -15.11
C GLU A 236 -12.04 3.35 -14.51
N MET A 237 -10.74 3.65 -14.52
CA MET A 237 -10.24 4.96 -14.13
C MET A 237 -10.08 5.89 -15.33
N ASN A 238 -10.48 5.53 -16.55
CA ASN A 238 -10.54 6.39 -17.75
C ASN A 238 -9.34 7.36 -17.89
N GLY A 239 -8.12 6.86 -17.73
CA GLY A 239 -6.90 7.67 -17.86
C GLY A 239 -6.61 8.63 -16.70
N LYS A 240 -7.22 8.43 -15.52
CA LYS A 240 -6.98 9.24 -14.31
C LYS A 240 -5.48 9.37 -14.02
N ALA A 241 -5.02 10.60 -13.83
CA ALA A 241 -3.67 10.85 -13.35
C ALA A 241 -3.48 10.29 -11.93
N VAL A 242 -2.38 9.58 -11.72
CA VAL A 242 -1.99 8.94 -10.45
C VAL A 242 -0.46 8.97 -10.29
N TYR A 243 0.04 8.73 -9.09
CA TYR A 243 1.45 8.40 -8.88
C TYR A 243 1.60 6.89 -8.86
N GLN A 244 2.28 6.33 -9.86
CA GLN A 244 2.37 4.88 -10.08
C GLN A 244 3.62 4.32 -9.42
N LEU A 245 3.50 3.14 -8.83
CA LEU A 245 4.59 2.35 -8.27
C LEU A 245 4.56 1.00 -8.98
N ASN A 246 5.49 0.78 -9.90
CA ASN A 246 5.55 -0.45 -10.68
C ASN A 246 6.63 -1.39 -10.11
N TYR A 247 6.20 -2.54 -9.60
CA TYR A 247 7.08 -3.58 -9.05
C TYR A 247 7.50 -4.60 -10.11
N ARG A 248 6.83 -4.62 -11.27
CA ARG A 248 6.80 -5.78 -12.15
C ARG A 248 8.07 -5.94 -13.00
N TRP A 249 8.92 -4.92 -13.06
CA TRP A 249 10.13 -4.94 -13.86
C TRP A 249 11.06 -6.09 -13.42
N PRO A 250 11.50 -6.98 -14.34
CA PRO A 250 12.33 -8.13 -13.99
C PRO A 250 13.63 -7.77 -13.24
N GLU A 251 14.26 -6.65 -13.59
CA GLU A 251 15.50 -6.14 -12.98
C GLU A 251 15.32 -5.57 -11.56
N LEU A 252 14.07 -5.47 -11.09
CA LEU A 252 13.76 -5.24 -9.66
C LEU A 252 13.75 -6.54 -8.86
N HIS A 253 13.88 -7.69 -9.53
CA HIS A 253 13.76 -9.04 -8.98
C HIS A 253 12.50 -9.22 -8.12
N PRO A 254 11.30 -8.88 -8.64
CA PRO A 254 10.08 -9.01 -7.86
C PRO A 254 9.78 -10.48 -7.59
N ALA A 255 9.50 -10.78 -6.33
CA ALA A 255 8.92 -12.06 -5.92
C ALA A 255 7.40 -11.98 -5.90
N PHE A 256 6.71 -13.10 -6.16
CA PHE A 256 5.25 -13.15 -6.06
C PHE A 256 4.77 -12.66 -4.67
N PRO A 257 3.72 -11.81 -4.59
CA PRO A 257 2.85 -11.34 -5.68
C PRO A 257 3.31 -10.04 -6.36
N MET A 258 4.48 -9.49 -6.04
CA MET A 258 4.97 -8.21 -6.59
C MET A 258 5.18 -8.26 -8.11
N THR A 259 5.41 -9.44 -8.68
CA THR A 259 5.47 -9.69 -10.14
C THR A 259 4.20 -9.24 -10.88
N ARG A 260 3.07 -9.12 -10.17
CA ARG A 260 1.76 -8.70 -10.69
C ARG A 260 1.42 -7.26 -10.36
N LEU A 261 2.19 -6.62 -9.49
CA LEU A 261 1.73 -5.48 -8.72
C LEU A 261 2.11 -4.14 -9.36
N VAL A 262 1.10 -3.31 -9.58
CA VAL A 262 1.25 -1.88 -9.78
C VAL A 262 0.41 -1.20 -8.71
N ASN A 263 1.02 -0.35 -7.88
CA ASN A 263 0.23 0.47 -6.96
C ASN A 263 0.01 1.85 -7.57
N GLU A 264 -1.11 2.46 -7.24
CA GLU A 264 -1.45 3.79 -7.71
C GLU A 264 -1.91 4.63 -6.53
N LEU A 265 -1.41 5.86 -6.44
CA LEU A 265 -1.63 6.76 -5.32
C LEU A 265 -2.26 8.07 -5.76
N VAL A 266 -3.14 8.58 -4.91
CA VAL A 266 -3.66 9.94 -4.96
C VAL A 266 -3.67 10.54 -3.56
N GLN A 267 -3.52 11.86 -3.46
CA GLN A 267 -3.70 12.58 -2.21
C GLN A 267 -5.18 12.88 -1.97
N ILE A 268 -5.66 12.60 -0.75
CA ILE A 268 -7.05 12.83 -0.34
C ILE A 268 -7.18 13.77 0.86
N ASP A 269 -6.09 13.99 1.59
CA ASP A 269 -5.98 14.98 2.67
C ASP A 269 -4.50 15.39 2.82
N GLU A 270 -4.21 16.44 3.60
CA GLU A 270 -2.85 16.93 3.80
C GLU A 270 -1.95 15.81 4.36
N GLY A 271 -0.88 15.45 3.63
CA GLY A 271 -0.01 14.34 4.01
C GLY A 271 -0.68 12.96 4.09
N VAL A 272 -1.89 12.77 3.53
CA VAL A 272 -2.60 11.46 3.51
C VAL A 272 -2.96 11.10 2.07
N TYR A 273 -2.45 9.94 1.67
CA TYR A 273 -2.56 9.43 0.32
C TYR A 273 -3.29 8.10 0.35
N LEU A 274 -4.31 7.98 -0.50
CA LEU A 274 -5.05 6.75 -0.71
C LEU A 274 -4.45 6.01 -1.90
N GLY A 275 -4.07 4.77 -1.65
CA GLY A 275 -3.56 3.85 -2.65
C GLY A 275 -4.54 2.77 -3.02
N GLN A 276 -4.53 2.38 -4.28
CA GLN A 276 -5.11 1.12 -4.74
C GLN A 276 -4.02 0.11 -5.09
N LEU A 277 -4.28 -1.14 -4.73
CA LEU A 277 -3.43 -2.31 -4.98
C LEU A 277 -3.86 -2.91 -6.32
N VAL A 278 -3.17 -2.62 -7.42
CA VAL A 278 -3.58 -3.10 -8.75
C VAL A 278 -2.78 -4.34 -9.13
N MET A 279 -3.47 -5.45 -9.41
CA MET A 279 -2.82 -6.67 -9.90
C MET A 279 -3.17 -6.94 -11.36
N ALA A 280 -2.16 -7.35 -12.13
CA ALA A 280 -2.35 -7.92 -13.47
C ALA A 280 -3.06 -9.29 -13.35
N THR A 281 -4.11 -9.52 -14.14
CA THR A 281 -4.78 -10.83 -14.25
C THR A 281 -4.38 -11.63 -15.48
N HIS A 282 -3.62 -11.05 -16.40
CA HIS A 282 -3.03 -11.71 -17.58
C HIS A 282 -1.53 -11.41 -17.67
N HIS A 283 -0.79 -12.21 -18.46
CA HIS A 283 0.63 -12.01 -18.78
C HIS A 283 1.48 -11.65 -17.55
N TYR A 284 1.53 -12.57 -16.58
CA TYR A 284 2.27 -12.39 -15.34
C TYR A 284 3.09 -13.62 -14.97
N SER A 285 4.16 -13.37 -14.23
CA SER A 285 5.04 -14.39 -13.68
C SER A 285 4.64 -14.72 -12.23
N LEU A 286 4.71 -15.99 -11.87
CA LEU A 286 4.66 -16.48 -10.49
C LEU A 286 6.07 -16.59 -9.87
N GLY A 287 7.10 -16.14 -10.60
CA GLY A 287 8.50 -16.20 -10.21
C GLY A 287 9.19 -17.47 -10.68
N THR A 288 10.41 -17.66 -10.18
CA THR A 288 11.27 -18.80 -10.49
C THR A 288 11.21 -19.82 -9.36
N LEU A 289 10.72 -21.02 -9.64
CA LEU A 289 10.76 -22.12 -8.70
C LEU A 289 12.15 -22.78 -8.74
N ARG A 290 12.87 -22.74 -7.62
CA ARG A 290 14.14 -23.47 -7.42
C ARG A 290 13.87 -24.68 -6.54
N LEU A 291 13.74 -25.88 -7.13
CA LEU A 291 13.69 -27.13 -6.34
C LEU A 291 15.07 -27.78 -6.28
N PRO A 292 15.60 -28.08 -5.08
CA PRO A 292 16.82 -28.84 -4.93
C PRO A 292 16.52 -30.33 -5.13
N LEU A 293 16.25 -30.72 -6.36
CA LEU A 293 16.11 -32.13 -6.73
C LEU A 293 17.48 -32.61 -7.21
N SER A 294 18.17 -33.33 -6.32
CA SER A 294 19.44 -34.05 -6.51
C SER A 294 20.67 -33.23 -6.92
N GLY A 295 21.55 -32.91 -5.96
CA GLY A 295 23.03 -32.79 -6.09
C GLY A 295 23.68 -31.86 -7.13
N GLU A 296 22.93 -31.41 -8.13
CA GLU A 296 23.32 -30.49 -9.20
C GLU A 296 22.72 -29.11 -8.91
N SER A 297 23.25 -28.07 -9.56
CA SER A 297 22.69 -26.72 -9.49
C SER A 297 21.18 -26.77 -9.74
N PRO A 298 20.34 -26.23 -8.83
CA PRO A 298 18.90 -26.38 -8.91
C PRO A 298 18.37 -25.83 -10.24
N ARG A 299 17.60 -26.63 -10.98
CA ARG A 299 16.94 -26.18 -12.20
C ARG A 299 15.96 -25.06 -11.84
N GLU A 300 16.07 -23.96 -12.58
CA GLU A 300 15.18 -22.80 -12.48
C GLU A 300 13.98 -23.01 -13.41
N TRP A 301 12.77 -23.09 -12.85
CA TRP A 301 11.54 -23.06 -13.64
C TRP A 301 10.90 -21.68 -13.54
N GLU A 302 10.89 -20.95 -14.64
CA GLU A 302 10.07 -19.74 -14.78
C GLU A 302 8.60 -20.15 -14.93
N LEU A 303 7.77 -19.70 -14.00
CA LEU A 303 6.34 -19.92 -14.05
C LEU A 303 5.65 -18.64 -14.54
N GLY A 304 4.99 -18.70 -15.69
CA GLY A 304 4.28 -17.57 -16.29
C GLY A 304 5.17 -16.67 -17.15
N GLU A 305 4.72 -15.44 -17.38
CA GLU A 305 5.33 -14.52 -18.34
C GLU A 305 5.89 -13.29 -17.64
N ALA A 306 7.17 -13.00 -17.87
CA ALA A 306 7.81 -11.80 -17.33
C ALA A 306 7.16 -10.52 -17.90
N TYR A 307 7.14 -9.46 -17.10
CA TYR A 307 6.61 -8.18 -17.54
C TYR A 307 7.52 -7.55 -18.59
N ALA A 308 6.95 -7.24 -19.76
CA ALA A 308 7.71 -6.71 -20.90
C ALA A 308 7.69 -5.18 -21.00
N GLY A 309 6.95 -4.47 -20.14
CA GLY A 309 6.79 -3.02 -20.27
C GLY A 309 6.08 -2.55 -21.55
N ASN A 310 5.53 -3.48 -22.34
CA ASN A 310 4.85 -3.18 -23.59
C ASN A 310 3.39 -2.76 -23.32
N THR A 311 3.05 -1.52 -23.69
CA THR A 311 1.71 -0.95 -23.51
C THR A 311 0.66 -1.51 -24.46
N GLN A 312 1.05 -2.31 -25.46
CA GLN A 312 0.14 -3.00 -26.37
C GLN A 312 -0.38 -4.33 -25.80
N ILE A 313 0.24 -4.84 -24.73
CA ILE A 313 -0.17 -6.07 -24.06
C ILE A 313 -1.26 -5.74 -23.04
N ASP A 314 -2.41 -6.40 -23.15
CA ASP A 314 -3.46 -6.32 -22.14
C ASP A 314 -3.15 -7.22 -20.94
N TYR A 315 -2.63 -6.62 -19.87
CA TYR A 315 -2.33 -7.31 -18.62
C TYR A 315 -3.57 -7.57 -17.73
N GLY A 316 -4.76 -7.12 -18.12
CA GLY A 316 -6.00 -7.32 -17.37
C GLY A 316 -5.92 -6.75 -15.94
N TYR A 317 -5.62 -5.46 -15.79
CA TYR A 317 -5.40 -4.88 -14.47
C TYR A 317 -6.69 -4.75 -13.65
N GLN A 318 -6.63 -5.09 -12.37
CA GLN A 318 -7.75 -4.99 -11.45
C GLN A 318 -7.33 -4.42 -10.10
N ASN A 319 -8.20 -3.59 -9.50
CA ASN A 319 -8.04 -3.16 -8.12
C ASN A 319 -8.38 -4.33 -7.16
N ASN A 320 -7.39 -4.71 -6.38
CA ASN A 320 -7.37 -5.81 -5.42
C ASN A 320 -7.32 -5.33 -3.97
N GLY A 321 -7.57 -4.05 -3.69
CA GLY A 321 -7.60 -3.53 -2.32
C GLY A 321 -7.10 -2.10 -2.21
N PHE A 322 -7.10 -1.60 -0.98
CA PHE A 322 -6.68 -0.25 -0.65
C PHE A 322 -5.64 -0.22 0.47
N PHE A 323 -4.81 0.81 0.46
CA PHE A 323 -3.85 1.10 1.52
C PHE A 323 -3.68 2.61 1.66
N LEU A 324 -3.13 3.06 2.78
CA LEU A 324 -2.74 4.45 2.98
C LEU A 324 -1.24 4.60 2.98
N MET A 325 -0.78 5.74 2.47
CA MET A 325 0.54 6.28 2.71
C MET A 325 0.37 7.61 3.43
N ILE A 326 1.04 7.78 4.56
CA ILE A 326 0.84 8.93 5.44
C ILE A 326 2.20 9.54 5.76
N ASP A 327 2.30 10.86 5.62
CA ASP A 327 3.52 11.61 5.90
C ASP A 327 3.97 11.41 7.36
N THR A 328 5.28 11.23 7.55
CA THR A 328 5.89 11.00 8.88
C THR A 328 5.69 12.18 9.83
N SER A 329 5.47 13.40 9.32
CA SER A 329 5.07 14.56 10.13
C SER A 329 3.73 14.34 10.87
N ARG A 330 2.86 13.45 10.36
CA ARG A 330 1.60 13.07 10.99
C ARG A 330 1.71 11.83 11.88
N ALA A 331 2.91 11.31 12.15
CA ALA A 331 3.09 10.03 12.85
C ALA A 331 2.29 9.89 14.16
N ARG A 332 2.26 10.94 14.99
CA ARG A 332 1.47 10.90 16.24
C ARG A 332 -0.03 10.74 16.02
N GLN A 333 -0.58 11.39 14.99
CA GLN A 333 -2.00 11.28 14.64
C GLN A 333 -2.32 9.89 14.09
N VAL A 334 -1.42 9.32 13.27
CA VAL A 334 -1.59 7.97 12.73
C VAL A 334 -1.68 6.92 13.84
N PHE A 335 -0.82 7.04 14.86
CA PHE A 335 -0.73 6.09 15.96
C PHE A 335 -1.63 6.43 17.17
N ALA A 336 -2.54 7.39 17.02
CA ALA A 336 -3.50 7.77 18.04
C ALA A 336 -4.57 6.66 18.25
N ASP A 337 -5.30 6.71 19.36
CA ASP A 337 -6.26 5.67 19.76
C ASP A 337 -7.47 5.60 18.83
N GLU A 338 -7.88 6.75 18.31
CA GLU A 338 -8.97 6.95 17.38
C GLU A 338 -8.62 6.56 15.93
N ALA A 339 -7.33 6.46 15.61
CA ALA A 339 -6.81 6.12 14.28
C ALA A 339 -6.31 4.66 14.23
N PHE A 340 -5.00 4.44 14.17
CA PHE A 340 -4.39 3.12 14.00
C PHE A 340 -3.47 2.75 15.18
N PRO A 341 -4.01 2.58 16.39
CA PRO A 341 -3.20 2.37 17.60
C PRO A 341 -2.40 1.05 17.55
N ASN A 342 -2.85 0.05 16.80
CA ASN A 342 -2.15 -1.22 16.64
C ASN A 342 -0.81 -1.08 15.87
N LEU A 343 -0.61 0.03 15.15
CA LEU A 343 0.63 0.31 14.43
C LEU A 343 1.63 1.12 15.25
N ARG A 344 1.25 1.58 16.44
CA ARG A 344 2.10 2.36 17.33
C ARG A 344 3.43 1.65 17.58
N PRO A 345 4.55 2.40 17.67
CA PRO A 345 5.80 1.84 18.16
C PRO A 345 5.62 1.17 19.53
N ARG A 346 6.45 0.17 19.81
CA ARG A 346 6.52 -0.60 21.05
C ARG A 346 7.78 -0.22 21.83
N PRO A 347 7.81 -0.42 23.16
CA PRO A 347 9.06 -0.30 23.91
C PRO A 347 10.21 -1.07 23.25
N GLY A 348 11.35 -0.40 23.04
CA GLY A 348 12.53 -0.95 22.37
C GLY A 348 12.63 -0.64 20.88
N GLU A 349 11.54 -0.23 20.22
CA GLU A 349 11.59 0.21 18.82
C GLU A 349 12.03 1.69 18.72
N ILE A 350 12.72 2.03 17.63
CA ILE A 350 13.28 3.38 17.39
C ILE A 350 12.19 4.47 17.56
N GLY A 351 11.02 4.25 16.95
CA GLY A 351 9.90 5.20 17.00
C GLY A 351 9.32 5.45 18.40
N TRP A 352 9.58 4.59 19.38
CA TRP A 352 9.01 4.72 20.73
C TRP A 352 9.50 5.98 21.44
N LYS A 353 10.82 6.15 21.50
CA LYS A 353 11.45 7.33 22.11
C LYS A 353 11.34 8.54 21.20
N GLU A 354 11.51 8.33 19.89
CA GLU A 354 11.41 9.40 18.88
C GLU A 354 10.07 10.15 18.99
N LEU A 355 8.97 9.41 19.16
CA LEU A 355 7.64 9.99 19.28
C LEU A 355 7.27 10.33 20.73
N GLY A 356 8.16 10.12 21.71
CA GLY A 356 7.99 10.49 23.11
C GLY A 356 7.07 9.59 23.93
N TYR A 357 6.82 8.35 23.50
CA TYR A 357 5.97 7.40 24.24
C TYR A 357 6.61 6.92 25.56
N ASP A 358 7.93 7.06 25.70
CA ASP A 358 8.67 6.79 26.94
C ASP A 358 8.41 7.82 28.04
N LYS A 359 7.82 8.98 27.70
CA LYS A 359 7.56 10.09 28.64
C LYS A 359 6.11 10.15 29.13
N SER A 360 5.20 9.34 28.58
CA SER A 360 3.75 9.45 28.81
C SER A 360 3.22 8.61 29.98
N SER A 361 4.06 7.94 30.78
CA SER A 361 3.64 7.12 31.93
C SER A 361 3.33 7.92 33.21
N SER A 362 3.25 9.25 33.15
CA SER A 362 3.07 10.10 34.34
C SER A 362 1.84 11.01 34.33
N ILE A 363 0.67 10.58 33.84
CA ILE A 363 -0.59 11.32 34.05
C ILE A 363 -1.79 10.37 34.33
N LYS A 364 -2.18 10.38 35.62
CA LYS A 364 -3.49 10.10 36.24
C LYS A 364 -4.00 8.65 36.37
N LEU A 365 -3.51 7.99 37.43
CA LEU A 365 -4.40 7.22 38.32
C LEU A 365 -5.35 8.22 39.00
N VAL A 366 -6.54 8.42 38.43
CA VAL A 366 -7.67 8.89 39.23
C VAL A 366 -8.16 7.66 40.00
N VAL A 367 -7.64 7.48 41.21
CA VAL A 367 -8.27 6.61 42.19
C VAL A 367 -9.56 7.30 42.58
N SER A 368 -10.69 6.85 42.03
CA SER A 368 -11.99 7.13 42.59
C SER A 368 -12.09 6.36 43.91
N THR A 369 -11.73 7.00 45.02
CA THR A 369 -12.17 6.54 46.34
C THR A 369 -13.66 6.83 46.46
N SER A 370 -14.47 5.86 46.05
CA SER A 370 -15.82 5.70 46.58
C SER A 370 -15.74 4.72 47.75
N GLU A 371 -15.42 5.23 48.93
CA GLU A 371 -15.80 4.58 50.18
C GLU A 371 -16.97 5.38 50.75
N GLY A 372 -18.16 4.81 50.62
CA GLY A 372 -19.25 5.07 51.54
C GLY A 372 -19.12 4.11 52.72
N ALA A 373 -19.18 4.67 53.92
CA ALA A 373 -19.77 4.07 55.13
C ALA A 373 -19.62 5.10 56.26
N ASP A 374 -20.63 5.93 56.48
CA ASP A 374 -21.62 5.74 57.57
C ASP A 374 -22.76 6.75 57.47
#